data_AF-A0A8T1AY13-F1
#
_entry.id   AF-A0A8T1AY13-F1
#
_cell.length_a   1.000
_cell.length_b   1.000
_cell.length_c   1.000
_cell.angle_alpha   90.00
_cell.angle_beta   90.00
_cell.angle_gamma   90.00
#
_symmetry.space_group_name_H-M   'P 1'
#
loop_
_entity.id
_entity.type
_entity.pdbx_description
1 polymer ?
#
loop_
_entity_poly.entity_id
_entity_poly.type
_entity_poly.pdbx_seq_one_letter_code
_entity_poly.pdbx_strand_id
1 'polypeptide(L)'
;MKRALIKHNYERPGLSQRELAAWAKVQFKLKKAPAQTTVSDILKHAATIMDEAYGDGKRRKPLRVTSLRLEKRLWAWLQELENQYVCVSRELIRLKARDL
;
A
#
# COMPACT_ATOMS: atom_id res chain seq x y z
N MET A 1 2.82 5.15 -5.82
CA MET A 1 2.90 5.02 -7.30
C MET A 1 1.80 4.11 -7.86
N LYS A 2 1.80 2.79 -7.60
CA LYS A 2 0.90 1.82 -8.28
C LYS A 2 -0.58 2.22 -8.25
N ARG A 3 -1.14 2.47 -7.05
CA ARG A 3 -2.56 2.89 -6.87
C ARG A 3 -2.90 4.19 -7.60
N ALA A 4 -2.00 5.15 -7.59
CA ALA A 4 -2.20 6.42 -8.30
C ALA A 4 -2.18 6.25 -9.83
N LEU A 5 -1.34 5.35 -10.35
CA LEU A 5 -1.37 4.98 -11.77
C LEU A 5 -2.67 4.29 -12.16
N ILE A 6 -3.16 3.39 -11.31
CA ILE A 6 -4.47 2.72 -11.50
C ILE A 6 -5.58 3.77 -11.53
N LYS A 7 -5.62 4.67 -10.54
CA LYS A 7 -6.61 5.76 -10.47
C LYS A 7 -6.57 6.66 -11.71
N HIS A 8 -5.38 7.06 -12.15
CA HIS A 8 -5.21 7.89 -13.34
C HIS A 8 -5.73 7.20 -14.62
N ASN A 9 -5.50 5.89 -14.76
CA ASN A 9 -6.04 5.11 -15.87
C ASN A 9 -7.58 5.03 -15.85
N TYR A 10 -8.20 4.92 -14.67
CA TYR A 10 -9.66 4.95 -14.53
C TYR A 10 -10.26 6.33 -14.83
N GLU A 11 -9.59 7.41 -14.43
CA GLU A 11 -10.04 8.79 -14.69
C GLU A 11 -9.90 9.19 -16.16
N ARG A 12 -8.98 8.57 -16.90
CA ARG A 12 -8.72 8.84 -18.32
C ARG A 12 -8.66 7.54 -19.12
N PRO A 13 -9.81 6.86 -19.31
CA PRO A 13 -9.87 5.65 -20.12
C PRO A 13 -9.54 6.03 -21.56
N GLY A 14 -8.51 5.41 -22.14
CA GLY A 14 -8.04 5.69 -23.51
C GLY A 14 -6.55 6.05 -23.60
N LEU A 15 -5.89 6.34 -22.47
CA LEU A 15 -4.43 6.49 -22.45
C LEU A 15 -3.74 5.15 -22.75
N SER A 16 -2.80 5.19 -23.67
CA SER A 16 -1.92 4.05 -23.95
C SER A 16 -0.99 3.78 -22.77
N GLN A 17 -0.48 2.55 -22.68
CA GLN A 17 0.47 2.18 -21.63
C GLN A 17 1.77 3.01 -21.68
N ARG A 18 2.16 3.52 -22.86
CA ARG A 18 3.30 4.44 -23.02
C ARG A 18 3.01 5.80 -22.40
N GLU A 19 1.81 6.33 -22.59
CA GLU A 19 1.40 7.61 -22.00
C GLU A 19 1.28 7.51 -20.48
N LEU A 20 0.73 6.40 -19.97
CA LEU A 20 0.71 6.11 -18.53
C LEU A 20 2.13 6.03 -17.94
N ALA A 21 3.07 5.43 -18.67
CA ALA A 21 4.47 5.38 -18.26
C ALA A 21 5.11 6.77 -18.25
N ALA A 22 4.87 7.58 -19.28
CA ALA A 22 5.38 8.95 -19.36
C ALA A 22 4.82 9.82 -18.22
N TRP A 23 3.52 9.74 -17.98
CA TRP A 23 2.86 10.40 -16.85
C TRP A 23 3.47 9.97 -15.52
N ALA A 24 3.66 8.67 -15.29
CA ALA A 24 4.24 8.17 -14.05
C ALA A 24 5.68 8.64 -13.83
N LYS A 25 6.48 8.76 -14.90
CA LYS A 25 7.83 9.32 -14.83
C LYS A 25 7.80 10.75 -14.28
N VAL A 26 6.93 11.60 -14.81
CA VAL A 26 6.79 13.00 -14.41
C VAL A 26 6.20 13.10 -13.00
N GLN A 27 5.07 12.43 -12.75
CA GLN A 27 4.34 12.50 -11.49
C GLN A 27 5.16 12.03 -10.28
N PHE A 28 5.98 10.99 -10.45
CA PHE A 28 6.80 10.42 -9.37
C PHE A 28 8.29 10.77 -9.48
N LYS A 29 8.67 11.72 -10.36
CA LYS A 29 10.05 12.17 -10.58
C LYS A 29 11.03 11.00 -10.79
N LEU A 30 10.63 10.01 -11.58
CA LEU A 30 11.45 8.81 -11.82
C LEU A 30 12.57 9.10 -12.83
N LYS A 31 13.76 8.51 -12.61
CA LYS A 31 14.89 8.60 -13.55
C LYS A 31 14.52 8.08 -14.95
N LYS A 32 13.77 6.98 -15.01
CA LYS A 32 13.30 6.34 -16.25
C LYS A 32 11.80 6.09 -16.15
N ALA A 33 11.10 6.20 -17.28
CA ALA A 33 9.71 5.76 -17.37
C ALA A 33 9.62 4.25 -17.07
N PRO A 34 8.57 3.79 -16.37
CA PRO A 34 8.35 2.37 -16.16
C PRO A 34 8.21 1.65 -17.51
N ALA A 35 8.65 0.40 -17.55
CA ALA A 35 8.48 -0.42 -18.74
C ALA A 35 7.00 -0.66 -19.02
N GLN A 36 6.66 -0.86 -20.29
CA GLN A 36 5.29 -1.17 -20.69
C GLN A 36 4.76 -2.44 -20.00
N THR A 37 5.62 -3.45 -19.81
CA THR A 37 5.30 -4.66 -19.03
C THR A 37 4.95 -4.33 -17.58
N THR A 38 5.69 -3.42 -16.93
CA THR A 38 5.39 -2.97 -15.56
C THR A 38 4.04 -2.27 -15.46
N VAL A 39 3.70 -1.41 -16.43
CA VAL A 39 2.38 -0.76 -16.48
C VAL A 39 1.28 -1.80 -16.66
N SER A 40 1.46 -2.73 -17.60
CA SER A 40 0.53 -3.84 -17.84
C SER A 40 0.31 -4.69 -16.58
N ASP A 41 1.37 -5.10 -15.89
CA ASP A 41 1.28 -5.90 -14.66
C ASP A 41 0.55 -5.14 -13.54
N ILE A 42 0.80 -3.84 -13.37
CA ILE A 42 0.09 -3.01 -12.39
C ILE A 42 -1.40 -2.96 -12.70
N LEU A 43 -1.79 -2.78 -13.97
CA LEU A 43 -3.19 -2.70 -14.36
C LEU A 43 -3.90 -4.05 -14.26
N LYS A 44 -3.24 -5.16 -14.66
CA LYS A 44 -3.79 -6.52 -14.53
C LYS A 44 -4.08 -6.89 -13.07
N HIS A 45 -3.22 -6.47 -12.16
CA HIS A 45 -3.38 -6.73 -10.73
C HIS A 45 -4.04 -5.56 -9.98
N ALA A 46 -4.80 -4.70 -10.68
CA ALA A 46 -5.37 -3.49 -10.09
C ALA A 46 -6.28 -3.80 -8.88
N ALA A 47 -7.17 -4.79 -8.99
CA ALA A 47 -8.05 -5.19 -7.89
C ALA A 47 -7.25 -5.59 -6.64
N THR A 48 -6.25 -6.45 -6.81
CA THR A 48 -5.37 -6.88 -5.71
C THR A 48 -4.56 -5.73 -5.13
N ILE A 49 -4.09 -4.78 -5.96
CA ILE A 49 -3.31 -3.62 -5.49
C ILE A 49 -4.19 -2.60 -4.74
N MET A 50 -5.45 -2.46 -5.15
CA MET A 50 -6.41 -1.54 -4.53
C MET A 50 -7.01 -2.10 -3.24
N ASP A 51 -6.99 -3.42 -3.06
CA ASP A 51 -7.41 -4.10 -1.83
C ASP A 51 -6.65 -3.62 -0.58
N GLU A 52 -7.35 -3.49 0.54
CA GLU A 52 -6.76 -3.04 1.81
C GLU A 52 -5.67 -3.98 2.32
N ALA A 53 -5.79 -5.29 2.09
CA ALA A 53 -4.80 -6.27 2.51
C ALA A 53 -3.46 -6.13 1.74
N TYR A 54 -3.46 -5.43 0.60
CA TYR A 54 -2.21 -5.06 -0.08
C TYR A 54 -1.37 -4.05 0.72
N GLY A 55 -1.96 -3.42 1.73
CA GLY A 55 -1.33 -2.43 2.60
C GLY A 55 -1.54 -0.99 2.09
N ASP A 56 -0.61 -0.10 2.45
CA ASP A 56 -0.66 1.33 2.11
C ASP A 56 -0.17 1.65 0.67
N GLY A 57 0.24 0.64 -0.08
CA GLY A 57 0.82 0.82 -1.42
C GLY A 57 2.19 1.50 -1.45
N LYS A 58 2.80 1.79 -0.29
CA LYS A 58 4.20 2.25 -0.18
C LYS A 58 5.17 1.07 -0.25
N ARG A 59 4.72 -0.12 0.16
CA ARG A 59 5.52 -1.35 0.07
C ARG A 59 5.60 -1.87 -1.38
N ARG A 60 6.75 -2.43 -1.74
CA ARG A 60 6.97 -3.07 -3.06
C ARG A 60 6.14 -4.35 -3.23
N LYS A 61 5.99 -5.12 -2.14
CA LYS A 61 5.21 -6.36 -2.05
C LYS A 61 4.09 -6.21 -1.00
N PRO A 62 2.95 -6.90 -1.17
CA PRO A 62 1.94 -6.96 -0.12
C PRO A 62 2.53 -7.49 1.19
N LEU A 63 2.09 -6.94 2.31
CA LEU A 63 2.45 -7.47 3.61
C LEU A 63 1.67 -8.77 3.84
N ARG A 64 2.39 -9.87 4.02
CA ARG A 64 1.79 -11.14 4.46
C ARG A 64 1.82 -11.16 5.98
N VAL A 65 0.67 -11.01 6.60
CA VAL A 65 0.46 -11.21 8.04
C VAL A 65 -0.45 -12.39 8.26
N THR A 66 -0.26 -13.11 9.37
CA THR A 66 -1.08 -14.28 9.73
C THR A 66 -2.53 -13.87 10.04
N SER A 67 -2.73 -12.70 10.66
CA SER A 67 -4.07 -12.19 10.99
C SER A 67 -4.13 -10.68 10.80
N LEU A 68 -4.70 -10.22 9.69
CA LEU A 68 -4.91 -8.79 9.41
C LEU A 68 -5.82 -8.15 10.48
N ARG A 69 -6.79 -8.91 10.98
CA ARG A 69 -7.71 -8.47 12.04
C ARG A 69 -6.95 -8.14 13.32
N LEU A 70 -6.03 -9.02 13.73
CA LEU A 70 -5.21 -8.80 14.93
C LEU A 70 -4.31 -7.59 14.77
N GLU A 71 -3.63 -7.45 13.63
CA GLU A 71 -2.78 -6.29 13.32
C GLU A 71 -3.58 -4.98 13.39
N LYS A 72 -4.78 -4.93 12.81
CA LYS A 72 -5.66 -3.75 12.88
C LYS A 72 -6.04 -3.39 14.33
N ARG A 73 -6.42 -4.37 15.15
CA ARG A 73 -6.78 -4.14 16.57
C ARG A 73 -5.59 -3.68 17.40
N LEU A 74 -4.43 -4.31 17.22
CA LEU A 74 -3.19 -3.91 17.89
C LEU A 74 -2.75 -2.51 17.49
N TRP A 75 -2.88 -2.15 16.21
CA TRP A 75 -2.53 -0.82 15.73
C TRP A 75 -3.42 0.27 16.34
N ALA A 76 -4.74 0.05 16.41
CA ALA A 76 -5.67 1.00 17.05
C ALA A 76 -5.31 1.22 18.53
N TRP A 77 -5.03 0.13 19.26
CA TRP A 77 -4.58 0.21 20.65
C TRP A 77 -3.24 0.95 20.82
N LEU A 78 -2.28 0.75 19.90
CA LEU A 78 -1.02 1.49 19.93
C LEU A 78 -1.22 2.99 19.68
N GLN A 79 -2.13 3.38 18.79
CA GLN A 79 -2.44 4.80 18.54
C GLN A 79 -3.04 5.47 19.78
N GLU A 80 -3.89 4.77 20.53
CA GLU A 80 -4.43 5.26 21.80
C GLU A 80 -3.31 5.53 22.83
N LEU A 81 -2.28 4.67 22.88
CA LEU A 81 -1.14 4.83 23.79
C LEU A 81 -0.12 5.88 23.34
N GLU A 82 0.07 6.04 22.03
CA GLU A 82 0.95 7.07 21.46
C GLU A 82 0.44 8.47 21.82
N ASN A 83 -0.90 8.67 21.81
CA ASN A 83 -1.53 9.91 22.28
C ASN A 83 -1.30 10.20 23.77
N GLN A 84 -0.94 9.18 24.55
CA GLN A 84 -0.64 9.27 25.98
C GLN A 84 0.88 9.34 26.26
N TYR A 85 1.72 9.40 25.22
CA TYR A 85 3.19 9.39 25.31
C TYR A 85 3.76 8.19 26.10
N VAL A 86 3.06 7.05 26.08
CA VAL A 86 3.51 5.83 26.77
C VAL A 86 4.46 5.03 25.86
N CYS A 87 5.67 4.76 26.34
CA CYS A 87 6.60 3.86 25.67
C CYS A 87 6.12 2.40 25.78
N VAL A 88 5.76 1.79 24.64
CA VAL A 88 5.26 0.42 24.59
C VAL A 88 6.41 -0.56 24.31
N SER A 89 6.61 -1.51 25.24
CA SER A 89 7.59 -2.59 25.06
C SER A 89 7.04 -3.71 24.16
N ARG A 90 7.95 -4.48 23.55
CA ARG A 90 7.59 -5.67 22.76
C ARG A 90 6.80 -6.70 23.57
N GLU A 91 7.11 -6.85 24.85
CA GLU A 91 6.43 -7.79 25.73
C GLU A 91 4.98 -7.39 25.98
N LEU A 92 4.73 -6.09 26.16
CA LEU A 92 3.39 -5.57 26.33
C LEU A 92 2.54 -5.78 25.07
N ILE A 93 3.13 -5.59 23.88
CA ILE A 93 2.47 -5.88 22.59
C ILE A 93 2.12 -7.36 22.49
N ARG A 94 3.04 -8.26 22.87
CA ARG A 94 2.78 -9.71 22.86
C ARG A 94 1.67 -10.12 23.82
N LEU A 95 1.64 -9.52 25.01
CA LEU A 95 0.58 -9.75 25.99
C LEU A 95 -0.77 -9.29 25.44
N LYS A 96 -0.84 -8.07 24.90
CA LYS A 96 -2.08 -7.57 24.31
C LYS A 96 -2.53 -8.38 23.09
N ALA A 97 -1.60 -8.87 22.29
CA ALA A 97 -1.91 -9.71 21.13
C ALA A 97 -2.55 -11.06 21.50
N ARG A 98 -2.25 -11.62 22.68
CA ARG A 98 -2.87 -12.86 23.16
C ARG A 98 -4.29 -12.66 23.69
N ASP A 99 -4.60 -11.44 24.11
CA ASP A 99 -5.89 -11.02 24.66
C ASP A 99 -6.91 -10.62 23.57
N LEU A 100 -6.45 -10.40 22.34
CA LEU A 100 -7.24 -9.90 21.19
C LEU A 100 -7.62 -10.98 20.17
#